data_AF-A0A8B8U0U2-F1
#
_entry.id   AF-A0A8B8U0U2-F1
#
_cell.length_a   1.000
_cell.length_b   1.000
_cell.length_c   1.000
_cell.angle_alpha   90.00
_cell.angle_beta   90.00
_cell.angle_gamma   90.00
#
_symmetry.space_group_name_H-M   'P 1'
#
loop_
_entity.id
_entity.type
_entity.pdbx_description
1 polymer ?
#
loop_
_entity_poly.entity_id
_entity_poly.type
_entity_poly.pdbx_seq_one_letter_code
_entity_poly.pdbx_strand_id
1 'polypeptide(L)'
;MCPCLGNSAEGTAPHHLNTFGDSEGKFEIMNMDMKVGSTLKIKGKIADDADSFVINLGQGTDKLNLHFNPRFGESTIVCNSRDGSWGQEQRDDHMCFSQGSVVKIVVTFEDNKFKVKLPDGHELTFPNRLGHSHLSYLSVQGGFTISSFKLE
;
A
#
# COMPACT_ATOMS: atom_id res chain seq x y z
N MET A 1 -4.88 -51.95 -40.55
CA MET A 1 -5.05 -52.81 -39.36
C MET A 1 -4.84 -51.95 -38.13
N CYS A 2 -5.92 -51.75 -37.39
CA CYS A 2 -6.11 -51.62 -35.92
C CYS A 2 -5.11 -50.88 -34.98
N PRO A 3 -5.60 -50.39 -33.82
CA PRO A 3 -5.40 -49.03 -33.31
C PRO A 3 -4.87 -48.97 -31.85
N CYS A 4 -4.65 -47.76 -31.29
CA CYS A 4 -4.67 -47.42 -29.85
C CYS A 4 -5.03 -45.91 -29.76
N LEU A 5 -6.15 -45.38 -29.19
CA LEU A 5 -6.64 -45.37 -27.80
C LEU A 5 -5.50 -45.11 -26.79
N GLY A 6 -5.47 -44.10 -25.91
CA GLY A 6 -6.39 -43.05 -25.49
C GLY A 6 -5.81 -42.37 -24.22
N ASN A 7 -6.42 -41.25 -23.82
CA ASN A 7 -6.28 -40.49 -22.55
C ASN A 7 -4.95 -39.78 -22.24
N SER A 8 -5.03 -38.46 -21.97
CA SER A 8 -5.21 -37.94 -20.59
C SER A 8 -5.06 -36.41 -20.50
N ALA A 9 -5.89 -35.85 -19.61
CA ALA A 9 -5.74 -34.58 -18.88
C ALA A 9 -5.76 -33.24 -19.66
N GLU A 10 -6.92 -32.58 -19.61
CA GLU A 10 -7.00 -31.11 -19.61
C GLU A 10 -6.25 -30.57 -18.37
N GLY A 11 -5.04 -30.08 -18.59
CA GLY A 11 -4.32 -29.25 -17.63
C GLY A 11 -4.68 -27.79 -17.88
N THR A 12 -5.44 -27.18 -16.98
CA THR A 12 -5.59 -25.73 -16.90
C THR A 12 -4.21 -25.12 -16.68
N ALA A 13 -3.75 -24.31 -17.65
CA ALA A 13 -2.48 -23.60 -17.57
C ALA A 13 -2.46 -22.69 -16.33
N PRO A 14 -1.35 -22.64 -15.57
CA PRO A 14 -1.22 -21.73 -14.46
C PRO A 14 -1.24 -20.28 -14.96
N HIS A 15 -1.84 -19.40 -14.17
CA HIS A 15 -1.81 -17.95 -14.37
C HIS A 15 -0.37 -17.49 -14.63
N HIS A 16 -0.08 -17.12 -15.88
CA HIS A 16 1.20 -16.54 -16.27
C HIS A 16 1.38 -15.20 -15.56
N LEU A 17 2.26 -15.18 -14.56
CA LEU A 17 2.87 -13.96 -14.07
C LEU A 17 3.92 -13.55 -15.11
N ASN A 18 3.59 -12.57 -15.95
CA ASN A 18 4.60 -11.95 -16.82
C ASN A 18 5.44 -10.99 -15.99
N THR A 19 6.74 -11.27 -15.86
CA THR A 19 7.74 -10.31 -15.39
C THR A 19 8.88 -10.27 -16.38
N PHE A 20 8.97 -9.22 -17.18
CA PHE A 20 10.20 -8.77 -17.85
C PHE A 20 10.13 -7.26 -18.11
N GLY A 21 11.18 -6.53 -17.68
CA GLY A 21 11.49 -5.15 -18.08
C GLY A 21 11.29 -4.10 -16.97
N ASP A 22 12.34 -3.31 -16.71
CA ASP A 22 12.44 -2.31 -15.66
C ASP A 22 11.27 -1.31 -15.59
N SER A 23 10.49 -1.39 -14.52
CA SER A 23 9.63 -0.31 -14.01
C SER A 23 9.30 -0.66 -12.56
N GLU A 24 9.53 0.26 -11.63
CA GLU A 24 9.07 0.11 -10.24
C GLU A 24 7.58 -0.21 -10.23
N GLY A 25 7.25 -1.46 -9.94
CA GLY A 25 5.89 -1.98 -10.10
C GLY A 25 4.94 -1.33 -9.11
N LYS A 26 3.97 -0.58 -9.63
CA LYS A 26 2.80 -0.13 -8.86
C LYS A 26 2.04 -1.35 -8.34
N PHE A 27 1.92 -1.50 -7.03
CA PHE A 27 1.06 -2.51 -6.42
C PHE A 27 -0.31 -1.89 -6.11
N GLU A 28 -1.40 -2.52 -6.54
CA GLU A 28 -2.75 -2.01 -6.32
C GLU A 28 -3.71 -3.11 -5.89
N ILE A 29 -4.63 -2.75 -4.99
CA ILE A 29 -5.79 -3.57 -4.64
C ILE A 29 -7.05 -2.72 -4.86
N MET A 30 -7.94 -3.27 -5.68
CA MET A 30 -9.31 -2.77 -5.86
C MET A 30 -10.27 -3.66 -5.06
N ASN A 31 -11.44 -3.13 -4.69
CA ASN A 31 -12.47 -3.85 -3.95
C ASN A 31 -11.99 -4.39 -2.59
N MET A 32 -11.10 -3.66 -1.93
CA MET A 32 -10.78 -3.90 -0.52
C MET A 32 -12.03 -3.65 0.34
N ASP A 33 -12.15 -4.31 1.50
CA ASP A 33 -13.26 -4.10 2.44
C ASP A 33 -12.72 -3.59 3.78
N MET A 34 -12.02 -2.45 3.76
CA MET A 34 -11.46 -1.84 4.97
C MET A 34 -12.50 -0.91 5.60
N LYS A 35 -13.08 -1.31 6.75
CA LYS A 35 -14.11 -0.54 7.46
C LYS A 35 -13.51 0.20 8.64
N VAL A 36 -14.23 1.19 9.19
CA VAL A 36 -13.88 1.78 10.48
C VAL A 36 -13.74 0.67 11.53
N GLY A 37 -12.66 0.73 12.31
CA GLY A 37 -12.23 -0.30 13.25
C GLY A 37 -11.23 -1.29 12.67
N SER A 38 -11.11 -1.42 11.34
CA SER A 38 -10.16 -2.31 10.71
C SER A 38 -8.72 -1.85 10.89
N THR A 39 -7.81 -2.84 10.88
CA THR A 39 -6.37 -2.62 10.92
C THR A 39 -5.69 -3.26 9.72
N LEU A 40 -4.99 -2.44 8.96
CA LEU A 40 -4.15 -2.85 7.85
C LEU A 40 -2.70 -2.98 8.30
N LYS A 41 -2.07 -4.12 8.03
CA LYS A 41 -0.64 -4.37 8.27
C LYS A 41 0.05 -4.63 6.94
N ILE A 42 1.04 -3.80 6.62
CA ILE A 42 1.87 -3.94 5.42
C ILE A 42 3.31 -4.14 5.85
N LYS A 43 3.97 -5.16 5.29
CA LYS A 43 5.41 -5.39 5.43
C LYS A 43 6.05 -5.37 4.07
N GLY A 44 7.18 -4.69 3.91
CA GLY A 44 7.90 -4.62 2.65
C GLY A 44 9.35 -4.19 2.81
N LYS A 45 10.11 -4.32 1.73
CA LYS A 45 11.49 -3.82 1.62
C LYS A 45 11.46 -2.45 0.95
N ILE A 46 12.13 -1.47 1.55
CA ILE A 46 12.41 -0.17 0.92
C ILE A 46 13.61 -0.37 -0.01
N ALA A 47 13.53 0.15 -1.25
CA ALA A 47 14.64 0.09 -2.19
C ALA A 47 15.87 0.82 -1.65
N ASP A 48 17.06 0.39 -2.06
CA ASP A 48 18.34 0.89 -1.54
C ASP A 48 18.62 2.34 -2.01
N ASP A 49 17.99 2.76 -3.10
CA ASP A 49 18.09 4.07 -3.76
C ASP A 49 16.76 4.84 -3.78
N ALA A 50 15.78 4.44 -2.95
CA ALA A 50 14.48 5.09 -2.90
C ALA A 50 14.60 6.58 -2.47
N ASP A 51 14.04 7.49 -3.27
CA ASP A 51 13.79 8.88 -2.85
C ASP A 51 12.60 8.98 -1.88
N SER A 52 11.57 8.19 -2.17
CA SER A 52 10.35 8.09 -1.36
C SER A 52 9.58 6.81 -1.68
N PHE A 53 8.58 6.52 -0.85
CA PHE A 53 7.52 5.59 -1.22
C PHE A 53 6.17 6.11 -0.77
N VAL A 54 5.10 5.53 -1.31
CA VAL A 54 3.72 5.95 -1.04
C VAL A 54 2.86 4.76 -0.66
N ILE A 55 2.00 4.94 0.34
CA ILE A 55 0.85 4.09 0.63
C ILE A 55 -0.41 4.96 0.54
N ASN A 56 -1.28 4.65 -0.40
CA ASN A 56 -2.55 5.34 -0.62
C ASN A 56 -3.71 4.47 -0.13
N LEU A 57 -4.64 5.06 0.61
CA LEU A 57 -5.92 4.45 0.99
C LEU A 57 -7.07 5.36 0.62
N GLY A 58 -8.14 4.82 0.04
CA GLY A 58 -9.27 5.63 -0.40
C GLY A 58 -10.39 4.87 -1.11
N GLN A 59 -11.07 5.58 -2.02
CA GLN A 59 -12.08 5.03 -2.94
C GLN A 59 -11.56 4.80 -4.36
N GLY A 60 -10.36 5.30 -4.66
CA GLY A 60 -9.75 5.22 -5.99
C GLY A 60 -8.60 6.23 -6.14
N THR A 61 -8.05 6.34 -7.34
CA THR A 61 -6.85 7.15 -7.64
C THR A 61 -6.99 8.64 -7.33
N ASP A 62 -8.19 9.20 -7.45
CA ASP A 62 -8.46 10.63 -7.23
C ASP A 62 -9.24 10.94 -5.95
N LYS A 63 -9.59 9.90 -5.17
CA LYS A 63 -10.29 10.00 -3.88
C LYS A 63 -9.52 9.24 -2.82
N LEU A 64 -8.54 9.91 -2.22
CA LEU A 64 -7.62 9.36 -1.23
C LEU A 64 -7.92 9.95 0.15
N ASN A 65 -8.33 9.09 1.07
CA ASN A 65 -8.51 9.44 2.47
C ASN A 65 -7.17 9.60 3.18
N LEU A 66 -6.19 8.77 2.81
CA LEU A 66 -4.82 8.85 3.30
C LEU A 66 -3.85 8.64 2.13
N HIS A 67 -2.97 9.62 1.94
CA HIS A 67 -1.75 9.50 1.17
C HIS A 67 -0.59 9.59 2.15
N PHE A 68 0.04 8.47 2.46
CA PHE A 68 1.18 8.36 3.37
C PHE A 68 2.46 8.28 2.55
N ASN A 69 3.35 9.26 2.68
CA ASN A 69 4.52 9.42 1.82
C ASN A 69 5.79 9.78 2.62
N PRO A 70 6.55 8.78 3.09
CA PRO A 70 7.90 8.98 3.60
C PRO A 70 8.84 9.46 2.49
N ARG A 71 9.48 10.60 2.70
CA ARG A 71 10.45 11.21 1.77
C ARG A 71 11.83 11.24 2.43
N PHE A 72 12.76 10.41 1.93
CA PHE A 72 14.07 10.24 2.56
C PHE A 72 14.95 11.48 2.40
N GLY A 73 14.89 12.14 1.25
CA GLY A 73 15.65 13.38 1.01
C GLY A 73 15.24 14.55 1.92
N GLU A 74 13.99 14.57 2.40
CA GLU A 74 13.49 15.57 3.37
C GLU A 74 13.61 15.09 4.82
N SER A 75 13.84 13.79 5.06
CA SER A 75 13.74 13.15 6.38
C SER A 75 12.37 13.38 7.06
N THR A 76 11.31 13.44 6.24
CA THR A 76 9.95 13.75 6.70
C THR A 76 8.95 12.75 6.11
N ILE A 77 7.95 12.40 6.91
CA ILE A 77 6.75 11.70 6.46
C ILE A 77 5.68 12.73 6.16
N VAL A 78 5.25 12.77 4.90
CA VAL A 78 4.16 13.64 4.46
C VAL A 78 2.87 12.84 4.38
N CYS A 79 1.84 13.32 5.06
CA CYS A 79 0.47 12.81 4.95
C CYS A 79 -0.42 13.85 4.26
N ASN A 80 -1.29 13.40 3.36
CA ASN A 80 -2.31 14.26 2.76
C ASN A 80 -3.58 13.48 2.40
N SER A 81 -4.60 14.20 1.96
CA SER A 81 -5.83 13.69 1.38
C SER A 81 -5.96 14.21 -0.05
N ARG A 82 -6.73 13.52 -0.90
CA ARG A 82 -7.04 13.96 -2.26
C ARG A 82 -8.52 13.76 -2.56
N ASP A 83 -9.19 14.79 -3.03
CA ASP A 83 -10.57 14.71 -3.55
C ASP A 83 -10.65 15.52 -4.85
N GLY A 84 -10.19 14.91 -5.94
CA GLY A 84 -9.88 15.59 -7.20
C GLY A 84 -8.58 16.42 -7.14
N SER A 85 -8.36 17.15 -6.05
CA SER A 85 -7.14 17.92 -5.76
C SER A 85 -6.52 17.55 -4.41
N TRP A 86 -5.22 17.82 -4.26
CA TRP A 86 -4.53 17.66 -2.98
C TRP A 86 -5.05 18.63 -1.93
N GLY A 87 -5.17 18.15 -0.69
CA GLY A 87 -5.44 18.98 0.48
C GLY A 87 -4.17 19.61 1.05
N GLN A 88 -4.27 20.11 2.29
CA GLN A 88 -3.12 20.62 3.03
C GLN A 88 -2.24 19.48 3.54
N GLU A 89 -0.94 19.52 3.26
CA GLU A 89 0.03 18.55 3.79
C GLU A 89 0.08 18.61 5.33
N GLN A 90 0.22 17.44 5.95
CA GLN A 90 0.67 17.28 7.33
C GLN A 90 2.03 16.61 7.30
N ARG A 91 2.98 17.13 8.07
CA ARG A 91 4.37 16.66 8.10
C ARG A 91 4.69 16.12 9.49
N ASP A 92 5.38 14.98 9.52
CA ASP A 92 5.94 14.37 10.72
C ASP A 92 7.42 14.06 10.44
N ASP A 93 8.32 14.66 11.21
CA ASP A 93 9.77 14.53 11.01
C ASP A 93 10.37 13.29 11.71
N HIS A 94 9.51 12.41 12.26
CA HIS A 94 9.93 11.16 12.91
C HIS A 94 10.19 10.06 11.87
N MET A 95 11.28 10.18 11.12
CA MET A 95 11.72 9.16 10.17
C MET A 95 12.57 8.08 10.86
N CYS A 96 11.96 6.97 11.27
CA CYS A 96 12.61 5.91 12.04
C CYS A 96 13.07 4.69 11.20
N PHE A 97 13.15 4.82 9.88
CA PHE A 97 13.58 3.78 8.94
C PHE A 97 14.33 4.40 7.76
N SER A 98 15.14 3.60 7.08
CA SER A 98 16.03 4.04 6.00
C SER A 98 15.83 3.23 4.72
N GLN A 99 16.42 3.70 3.62
CA GLN A 99 16.59 2.88 2.42
C GLN A 99 17.20 1.51 2.74
N GLY A 100 16.83 0.50 1.96
CA GLY A 100 17.27 -0.89 2.09
C GLY A 100 16.64 -1.69 3.24
N SER A 101 15.97 -1.03 4.19
CA SER A 101 15.38 -1.70 5.36
C SER A 101 14.08 -2.42 5.04
N VAL A 102 13.80 -3.48 5.79
CA VAL A 102 12.49 -4.16 5.79
C VAL A 102 11.66 -3.60 6.94
N VAL A 103 10.53 -2.98 6.60
CA VAL A 103 9.68 -2.28 7.56
C VAL A 103 8.29 -2.91 7.63
N LYS A 104 7.63 -2.72 8.78
CA LYS A 104 6.22 -3.02 8.99
C LYS A 104 5.51 -1.74 9.35
N ILE A 105 4.53 -1.35 8.53
CA ILE A 105 3.63 -0.22 8.77
C ILE A 105 2.26 -0.77 9.13
N VAL A 106 1.65 -0.23 10.18
CA VAL A 106 0.31 -0.62 10.63
C VAL A 106 -0.59 0.61 10.58
N VAL A 107 -1.69 0.52 9.84
CA VAL A 107 -2.68 1.58 9.70
C VAL A 107 -3.99 1.13 10.35
N THR A 108 -4.41 1.79 11.41
CA THR A 108 -5.75 1.63 11.99
C THR A 108 -6.65 2.72 11.44
N PHE A 109 -7.81 2.33 10.92
CA PHE A 109 -8.81 3.24 10.39
C PHE A 109 -9.90 3.48 11.43
N GLU A 110 -9.93 4.68 12.00
CA GLU A 110 -10.96 5.13 12.93
C GLU A 110 -11.92 6.09 12.21
N ASP A 111 -13.08 6.34 12.81
CA ASP A 111 -14.14 7.16 12.21
C ASP A 111 -13.64 8.56 11.76
N ASN A 112 -12.89 9.23 12.63
CA ASN A 112 -12.40 10.59 12.40
C ASN A 112 -10.92 10.69 11.99
N LYS A 113 -10.17 9.58 11.99
CA LYS A 113 -8.72 9.61 11.72
C LYS A 113 -8.12 8.26 11.35
N PHE A 114 -6.92 8.33 10.80
CA PHE A 114 -5.99 7.23 10.64
C PHE A 114 -4.94 7.30 11.74
N LYS A 115 -4.57 6.16 12.29
CA LYS A 115 -3.38 5.98 13.12
C LYS A 115 -2.39 5.13 12.36
N VAL A 116 -1.19 5.64 12.13
CA VAL A 116 -0.12 4.92 11.45
C VAL A 116 0.98 4.65 12.45
N LYS A 117 1.14 3.38 12.81
CA LYS A 117 2.21 2.92 13.70
C LYS A 117 3.42 2.51 12.88
N LEU A 118 4.54 3.15 13.18
CA LEU A 118 5.84 2.95 12.54
C LEU A 118 6.60 1.76 13.19
N PRO A 119 7.70 1.30 12.56
CA PRO A 119 8.44 0.12 13.03
C PRO A 119 8.97 0.20 14.46
N ASP A 120 9.35 1.40 14.92
CA ASP A 120 9.86 1.63 16.28
C ASP A 120 8.75 1.80 17.34
N GLY A 121 7.49 1.82 16.90
CA GLY A 121 6.33 2.00 17.75
C GLY A 121 5.79 3.42 17.82
N HIS A 122 6.44 4.41 17.20
CA HIS A 122 5.89 5.76 17.03
C HIS A 122 4.54 5.69 16.30
N GLU A 123 3.57 6.48 16.74
CA GLU A 123 2.24 6.55 16.14
C GLU A 123 1.98 7.99 15.69
N LEU A 124 1.90 8.18 14.37
CA LEU A 124 1.40 9.42 13.79
C LEU A 124 -0.10 9.28 13.51
N THR A 125 -0.80 10.41 13.54
CA THR A 125 -2.24 10.44 13.26
C THR A 125 -2.56 11.41 12.13
N PHE A 126 -3.53 11.06 11.28
CA PHE A 126 -3.97 11.91 10.17
C PHE A 126 -5.50 11.96 10.12
N PRO A 127 -6.14 13.13 10.01
CA PRO A 127 -7.60 13.23 10.02
C PRO A 127 -8.25 12.57 8.80
N ASN A 128 -9.37 11.87 9.01
CA ASN A 128 -10.20 11.31 7.93
C ASN A 128 -11.05 12.42 7.29
N ARG A 129 -10.38 13.28 6.50
CA ARG A 129 -10.99 14.51 5.95
C ARG A 129 -12.17 14.28 5.03
N LEU A 130 -12.18 13.16 4.29
CA LEU A 130 -13.26 12.81 3.36
C LEU A 130 -14.46 12.15 4.07
N GLY A 131 -14.34 11.81 5.37
CA GLY A 131 -15.46 11.27 6.16
C GLY A 131 -16.01 9.92 5.70
N HIS A 132 -15.30 9.19 4.83
CA HIS A 132 -15.71 7.84 4.45
C HIS A 132 -15.56 6.91 5.66
N SER A 133 -16.47 5.95 5.80
CA SER A 133 -16.45 4.91 6.85
C SER A 133 -16.01 3.53 6.34
N HIS A 134 -15.68 3.44 5.06
CA HIS A 134 -15.22 2.25 4.35
C HIS A 134 -14.27 2.67 3.24
N LEU A 135 -13.20 1.92 2.97
CA LEU A 135 -12.21 2.17 1.93
C LEU A 135 -12.06 0.93 1.03
N SER A 136 -12.12 1.16 -0.28
CA SER A 136 -12.11 0.10 -1.30
C SER A 136 -10.82 0.01 -2.10
N TYR A 137 -9.90 0.95 -1.88
CA TYR A 137 -8.70 1.13 -2.68
C TYR A 137 -7.45 1.21 -1.81
N LEU A 138 -6.43 0.47 -2.22
CA LEU A 138 -5.05 0.60 -1.75
C LEU A 138 -4.13 0.67 -2.97
N SER A 139 -3.17 1.59 -2.95
CA SER A 139 -1.98 1.48 -3.82
C SER A 139 -0.69 1.74 -3.09
N VAL A 140 0.36 1.08 -3.56
CA VAL A 140 1.75 1.29 -3.13
C VAL A 140 2.58 1.64 -4.35
N GLN A 141 3.39 2.68 -4.21
CA GLN A 141 4.15 3.30 -5.31
C GLN A 141 5.55 3.72 -4.81
N GLY A 142 6.46 3.93 -5.75
CA GLY A 142 7.86 4.28 -5.47
C GLY A 142 8.68 3.10 -4.95
N GLY A 143 9.76 3.39 -4.22
CA GLY A 143 10.75 2.42 -3.79
C GLY A 143 10.32 1.53 -2.61
N PHE A 144 9.14 0.90 -2.68
CA PHE A 144 8.66 -0.01 -1.64
C PHE A 144 8.02 -1.28 -2.21
N THR A 145 8.69 -2.41 -2.00
CA THR A 145 8.23 -3.72 -2.47
C THR A 145 7.52 -4.46 -1.34
N ILE A 146 6.23 -4.73 -1.50
CA ILE A 146 5.43 -5.44 -0.50
C ILE A 146 5.83 -6.92 -0.46
N SER A 147 6.01 -7.42 0.75
CA SER A 147 6.26 -8.84 1.06
C SER A 147 5.11 -9.50 1.81
N SER A 148 4.29 -8.72 2.52
CA SER A 148 3.12 -9.22 3.24
C SER A 148 2.08 -8.11 3.40
N PHE A 149 0.82 -8.50 3.26
CA PHE A 149 -0.36 -7.67 3.43
C PHE A 149 -1.35 -8.45 4.29
N LYS A 150 -1.93 -7.79 5.31
CA LYS A 150 -2.98 -8.36 6.13
C LYS A 150 -3.98 -7.28 6.56
N LEU A 151 -5.25 -7.52 6.28
CA LEU A 151 -6.37 -6.71 6.78
C LEU A 151 -7.09 -7.50 7.87
N GLU A 152 -7.32 -6.85 9.02
CA GLU A 152 -8.00 -7.39 10.21
C GLU A 152 -9.21 -6.53 10.57
#